data_AF-A0A9N9DPL1-F1
#
_entry.id   AF-A0A9N9DPL1-F1
#
_cell.length_a   1.000
_cell.length_b   1.000
_cell.length_c   1.000
_cell.angle_alpha   90.00
_cell.angle_beta   90.00
_cell.angle_gamma   90.00
#
_symmetry.space_group_name_H-M   'P 1'
#
loop_
_entity.id
_entity.type
_entity.pdbx_description
1 polymer ?
#
loop_
_entity_poly.entity_id
_entity_poly.type
_entity_poly.pdbx_seq_one_letter_code
_entity_poly.pdbx_strand_id
1 'polypeptide(L)'
;MSENKHCTECKITTSTKFRSLKREKWREAERNDLIKETWMEGDIFCNICYMNFVENPLKRGLKKVKIMDKESVDEEIDEEAIGEVIEEEVSMKIDFTGVIKVMAKILYEREHLKKESPIYTFDEMRRLLQGIEPSLEDFFDQLYLVARPSK
;
A
#
# COMPACT_ATOMS: atom_id res chain seq x y z
N MET A 1 -21.13 -36.10 -5.85
CA MET A 1 -19.72 -35.67 -5.99
C MET A 1 -19.68 -34.17 -5.80
N SER A 2 -19.08 -33.69 -4.72
CA SER A 2 -18.94 -32.25 -4.49
C SER A 2 -17.88 -31.73 -5.45
N GLU A 3 -18.25 -30.79 -6.32
CA GLU A 3 -17.28 -30.10 -7.18
C GLU A 3 -16.15 -29.54 -6.31
N ASN A 4 -14.92 -29.92 -6.61
CA ASN A 4 -13.75 -29.40 -5.91
C ASN A 4 -13.66 -27.90 -6.20
N LYS A 5 -14.07 -27.10 -5.20
CA LYS A 5 -13.97 -25.65 -5.26
C LYS A 5 -12.50 -25.28 -5.39
N HIS A 6 -12.19 -24.41 -6.33
CA HIS A 6 -10.87 -23.84 -6.52
C HIS A 6 -10.93 -22.33 -6.41
N CYS A 7 -9.85 -21.71 -5.98
CA CYS A 7 -9.74 -20.26 -5.90
C CYS A 7 -9.56 -19.68 -7.32
N THR A 8 -10.36 -18.71 -7.73
CA THR A 8 -10.19 -18.02 -9.02
C THR A 8 -8.81 -17.36 -9.12
N GLU A 9 -8.31 -16.79 -8.02
CA GLU A 9 -7.05 -16.06 -7.96
C GLU A 9 -5.81 -16.97 -7.94
N CYS A 10 -5.68 -17.82 -6.92
CA CYS A 10 -4.47 -18.63 -6.71
C CYS A 10 -4.60 -20.10 -7.14
N LYS A 11 -5.74 -20.48 -7.74
CA LYS A 11 -6.06 -21.83 -8.24
C LYS A 11 -5.98 -22.97 -7.21
N ILE A 12 -5.79 -22.65 -5.93
CA ILE A 12 -5.71 -23.66 -4.86
C ILE A 12 -7.06 -24.31 -4.60
N THR A 13 -7.04 -25.61 -4.33
CA THR A 13 -8.23 -26.42 -3.97
C THR A 13 -8.25 -26.83 -2.49
N THR A 14 -7.13 -26.67 -1.77
CA THR A 14 -6.94 -27.14 -0.38
C THR A 14 -7.34 -26.11 0.69
N SER A 15 -8.11 -25.09 0.35
CA SER A 15 -8.50 -24.08 1.34
C SER A 15 -9.55 -24.62 2.32
N THR A 16 -9.35 -24.34 3.61
CA THR A 16 -10.32 -24.66 4.67
C THR A 16 -11.66 -23.96 4.47
N LYS A 17 -11.68 -22.82 3.77
CA LYS A 17 -12.92 -22.08 3.49
C LYS A 17 -12.82 -21.35 2.16
N PHE A 18 -13.82 -21.56 1.32
CA PHE A 18 -14.04 -20.82 0.08
C PHE A 18 -15.17 -19.81 0.25
N ARG A 19 -15.04 -18.65 -0.38
CA ARG A 19 -15.99 -17.55 -0.33
C ARG A 19 -16.30 -17.08 -1.74
N SER A 20 -17.59 -16.96 -2.07
CA SER A 20 -18.04 -16.40 -3.34
C SER A 20 -18.13 -14.87 -3.23
N LEU A 21 -17.54 -14.15 -4.17
CA LEU A 21 -17.70 -12.72 -4.32
C LEU A 21 -18.96 -12.43 -5.14
N LYS A 22 -20.06 -12.08 -4.47
CA LYS A 22 -21.37 -11.89 -5.13
C LYS A 22 -22.19 -10.79 -4.47
N ARG A 23 -23.18 -10.27 -5.20
CA ARG A 23 -24.19 -9.32 -4.74
C ARG A 23 -23.57 -8.03 -4.19
N GLU A 24 -23.87 -7.71 -2.94
CA GLU A 24 -23.43 -6.48 -2.29
C GLU A 24 -21.91 -6.41 -2.18
N LYS A 25 -21.23 -7.53 -1.89
CA LYS A 25 -19.77 -7.55 -1.80
C LYS A 25 -19.08 -7.34 -3.15
N TRP A 26 -19.68 -7.81 -4.25
CA TRP A 26 -19.21 -7.50 -5.60
C TRP A 26 -19.36 -6.01 -5.89
N ARG A 27 -20.58 -5.46 -5.70
CA ARG A 27 -20.85 -4.03 -5.90
C ARG A 27 -20.01 -3.12 -5.01
N GLU A 28 -19.69 -3.57 -3.79
CA GLU A 28 -18.81 -2.84 -2.88
C GLU A 28 -17.38 -2.81 -3.41
N ALA A 29 -16.86 -3.94 -3.87
CA ALA A 29 -15.51 -4.02 -4.46
C ALA A 29 -15.41 -3.23 -5.79
N GLU A 30 -16.45 -3.27 -6.62
CA GLU A 30 -16.53 -2.51 -7.88
C GLU A 30 -16.51 -1.00 -7.63
N ARG A 31 -17.29 -0.50 -6.67
CA ARG A 31 -17.30 0.93 -6.28
C ARG A 31 -15.98 1.43 -5.70
N ASN A 32 -15.11 0.53 -5.25
CA ASN A 32 -13.80 0.86 -4.68
C ASN A 32 -12.65 0.49 -5.63
N ASP A 33 -12.94 0.18 -6.90
CA ASP A 33 -11.96 -0.20 -7.92
C ASP A 33 -11.05 -1.37 -7.52
N LEU A 34 -11.59 -2.32 -6.76
CA LEU A 34 -10.86 -3.51 -6.27
C LEU A 34 -11.02 -4.74 -7.19
N ILE A 35 -11.87 -4.65 -8.21
CA ILE A 35 -12.15 -5.75 -9.13
C ILE A 35 -11.06 -5.81 -10.21
N LYS A 36 -10.46 -6.98 -10.37
CA LYS A 36 -9.54 -7.26 -11.47
C LYS A 36 -10.31 -7.58 -12.75
N GLU A 37 -9.74 -7.28 -13.91
CA GLU A 37 -10.34 -7.58 -15.23
C GLU A 37 -10.70 -9.06 -15.42
N THR A 38 -9.98 -9.95 -14.74
CA THR A 38 -10.18 -11.40 -14.83
C THR A 38 -11.26 -11.94 -13.90
N TRP A 39 -11.86 -11.09 -13.06
CA TRP A 39 -12.86 -11.51 -12.08
C TRP A 39 -14.27 -11.30 -12.62
N MET A 40 -15.18 -12.19 -12.23
CA MET A 40 -16.60 -12.13 -12.54
C MET A 40 -17.45 -12.26 -11.28
N GLU A 41 -18.64 -11.66 -11.29
CA GLU A 41 -19.57 -11.81 -10.19
C GLU A 41 -19.93 -13.29 -9.98
N GLY A 42 -19.75 -13.78 -8.75
CA GLY A 42 -19.92 -15.18 -8.38
C GLY A 42 -18.61 -15.94 -8.21
N ASP A 43 -17.47 -15.35 -8.59
CA ASP A 43 -16.16 -15.99 -8.45
C ASP A 43 -15.87 -16.46 -7.03
N ILE A 44 -15.18 -17.60 -6.94
CA ILE A 44 -14.91 -18.27 -5.68
C ILE A 44 -13.45 -18.07 -5.31
N PHE A 45 -13.20 -17.50 -4.14
CA PHE A 45 -11.87 -17.26 -3.61
C PHE A 45 -11.62 -18.13 -2.40
N CYS A 46 -10.37 -18.58 -2.23
CA CYS A 46 -9.93 -19.11 -0.95
C CYS A 46 -9.99 -18.01 0.11
N ASN A 47 -10.09 -18.39 1.38
CA ASN A 47 -10.23 -17.41 2.47
C ASN A 47 -9.09 -16.39 2.48
N ILE A 48 -7.86 -16.80 2.17
CA ILE A 48 -6.69 -15.91 2.13
C ILE A 48 -6.86 -14.84 1.03
N CYS A 49 -7.11 -15.25 -0.21
CA CYS A 49 -7.31 -14.32 -1.33
C CYS A 49 -8.51 -13.40 -1.08
N TYR A 50 -9.62 -13.96 -0.58
CA TYR A 50 -10.80 -13.17 -0.25
C TYR A 50 -10.49 -12.09 0.78
N MET A 51 -9.77 -12.42 1.86
CA MET A 51 -9.43 -11.42 2.88
C MET A 51 -8.46 -10.37 2.33
N ASN A 52 -7.45 -10.80 1.57
CA ASN A 52 -6.40 -9.90 1.10
C ASN A 52 -6.87 -8.92 0.03
N PHE A 53 -7.71 -9.37 -0.90
CA PHE A 53 -8.09 -8.56 -2.06
C PHE A 53 -9.51 -7.97 -1.96
N VAL A 54 -10.38 -8.51 -1.12
CA VAL A 54 -11.76 -8.03 -0.99
C VAL A 54 -11.99 -7.43 0.39
N GLU A 55 -11.99 -8.26 1.44
CA GLU A 55 -12.53 -7.85 2.74
C GLU A 55 -11.65 -6.82 3.46
N ASN A 56 -10.32 -7.01 3.47
CA ASN A 56 -9.41 -6.08 4.15
C ASN A 56 -9.28 -4.74 3.41
N PRO A 57 -9.15 -4.70 2.07
CA PRO A 57 -9.16 -3.44 1.33
C PRO A 57 -10.46 -2.63 1.54
N LEU A 58 -11.62 -3.28 1.50
CA LEU A 58 -12.91 -2.63 1.78
C LEU A 58 -12.98 -2.04 3.19
N LYS A 59 -12.45 -2.77 4.19
CA LYS A 59 -12.36 -2.27 5.58
C LYS A 59 -11.39 -1.10 5.73
N ARG A 60 -10.32 -1.04 4.92
CA ARG A 60 -9.38 0.08 4.93
C ARG A 60 -9.99 1.33 4.31
N GLY A 61 -10.77 1.21 3.23
CA GLY A 61 -11.52 2.33 2.63
C GLY A 61 -12.60 2.94 3.53
N LEU A 62 -13.12 2.17 4.49
CA LEU A 62 -14.09 2.66 5.49
C LEU A 62 -13.45 3.48 6.63
N LYS A 63 -12.12 3.46 6.81
CA LYS A 63 -11.41 4.44 7.66
C LYS A 63 -11.30 5.77 6.90
N LYS A 64 -12.44 6.44 6.69
CA LYS A 64 -12.43 7.86 6.33
C LYS A 64 -11.81 8.62 7.50
N VAL A 65 -10.66 9.24 7.27
CA VAL A 65 -10.22 10.40 8.06
C VAL A 65 -11.40 11.38 8.03
N LYS A 66 -11.93 11.74 9.20
CA LYS A 66 -12.87 12.86 9.33
C LYS A 66 -12.12 14.12 8.90
N ILE A 67 -12.22 14.47 7.62
CA ILE A 67 -12.03 15.86 7.20
C ILE A 67 -13.35 16.52 7.61
N MET A 68 -13.34 17.19 8.76
CA MET A 68 -14.39 18.12 9.09
C MET A 68 -14.12 19.36 8.25
N ASP A 69 -14.96 19.57 7.24
CA ASP A 69 -15.10 20.86 6.58
C ASP A 69 -15.49 21.89 7.66
N LYS A 70 -14.60 22.84 7.91
CA LYS A 70 -14.96 24.15 8.44
C LYS A 70 -14.17 25.22 7.69
N GLU A 71 -14.97 26.01 7.00
CA GLU A 71 -14.69 27.28 6.35
C GLU A 71 -13.60 28.13 7.03
N SER A 72 -12.73 28.67 6.16
CA SER A 72 -12.01 29.94 6.25
C SER A 72 -11.54 30.40 7.63
N VAL A 73 -10.25 30.20 7.91
CA VAL A 73 -9.43 31.15 8.66
C VAL A 73 -8.07 31.18 7.98
N ASP A 74 -7.71 32.35 7.45
CA ASP A 74 -6.32 32.71 7.15
C ASP A 74 -5.52 32.58 8.45
N GLU A 75 -4.63 31.60 8.54
CA GLU A 75 -3.60 31.58 9.57
C GLU A 75 -2.24 31.35 8.89
N GLU A 76 -1.43 32.38 9.01
CA GLU A 76 -0.09 32.54 8.49
C GLU A 76 0.79 31.35 8.86
N ILE A 77 1.59 30.91 7.89
CA ILE A 77 2.65 29.93 8.09
C ILE A 77 3.71 30.58 8.98
N ASP A 78 3.78 30.16 10.23
CA ASP A 78 4.94 30.44 11.08
C ASP A 78 6.02 29.40 10.77
N GLU A 79 7.03 29.82 9.99
CA GLU A 79 8.20 29.05 9.57
C GLU A 79 9.25 28.87 10.69
N GLU A 80 8.94 29.21 11.95
CA GLU A 80 9.96 29.34 13.01
C GLU A 80 9.74 28.42 14.22
N ALA A 81 9.55 27.10 14.02
CA ALA A 81 9.85 26.09 15.05
C ALA A 81 9.74 24.67 14.49
N ILE A 82 10.86 24.11 14.02
CA ILE A 82 11.48 22.84 14.45
C ILE A 82 12.85 22.84 13.76
N GLY A 83 13.67 23.81 14.15
CA GLY A 83 15.11 23.69 14.09
C GLY A 83 15.54 22.97 15.36
N GLU A 84 15.61 21.64 15.29
CA GLU A 84 16.46 20.89 16.22
C GLU A 84 17.35 20.00 15.35
N VAL A 85 18.61 20.44 15.29
CA VAL A 85 19.73 19.65 14.79
C VAL A 85 19.77 18.38 15.62
N ILE A 86 19.45 17.24 15.00
CA ILE A 86 19.89 15.95 15.51
C ILE A 86 21.08 15.53 14.66
N GLU A 87 22.24 16.12 14.99
CA GLU A 87 23.50 15.39 14.93
C GLU A 87 23.43 14.30 16.00
N GLU A 88 22.77 13.19 15.70
CA GLU A 88 23.02 11.94 16.41
C GLU A 88 23.04 10.83 15.36
N GLU A 89 24.25 10.37 15.07
CA GLU A 89 24.53 9.02 14.59
C GLU A 89 23.93 8.01 15.59
N VAL A 90 22.62 7.83 15.53
CA VAL A 90 21.97 6.70 16.14
C VAL A 90 21.38 5.94 14.98
N SER A 91 21.94 4.76 14.76
CA SER A 91 21.37 3.63 14.03
C SER A 91 19.98 3.28 14.62
N MET A 92 19.02 4.19 14.51
CA MET A 92 17.62 3.91 14.71
C MET A 92 17.19 3.22 13.43
N LYS A 93 17.10 1.89 13.48
CA LYS A 93 16.43 1.11 12.45
C LYS A 93 15.04 1.69 12.27
N ILE A 94 14.86 2.48 11.22
CA ILE A 94 13.58 3.05 10.84
C ILE A 94 12.63 1.86 10.64
N ASP A 95 11.47 1.89 11.29
CA ASP A 95 10.48 0.85 11.11
C ASP A 95 9.91 0.89 9.69
N PHE A 96 9.25 -0.20 9.27
CA PHE A 96 8.70 -0.29 7.91
C PHE A 96 7.73 0.87 7.59
N THR A 97 6.99 1.34 8.60
CA THR A 97 6.10 2.49 8.48
C THR A 97 6.87 3.78 8.23
N GLY A 98 7.95 4.02 8.96
CA GLY A 98 8.83 5.16 8.80
C GLY A 98 9.47 5.18 7.42
N VAL A 99 9.94 4.03 6.94
CA VAL A 99 10.48 3.90 5.58
C VAL A 99 9.45 4.31 4.52
N ILE A 100 8.21 3.80 4.62
CA ILE A 100 7.14 4.18 3.67
C ILE A 100 6.88 5.70 3.71
N LYS A 101 6.86 6.31 4.89
CA LYS A 101 6.66 7.76 5.04
C LYS A 101 7.78 8.55 4.36
N VAL A 102 9.03 8.13 4.53
CA VAL A 102 10.19 8.79 3.89
C VAL A 102 10.10 8.68 2.38
N MET A 103 9.83 7.47 1.84
CA MET A 103 9.65 7.28 0.40
C MET A 103 8.51 8.15 -0.16
N ALA A 104 7.37 8.21 0.53
CA ALA A 104 6.24 9.03 0.12
C ALA A 104 6.57 10.53 0.13
N LYS A 105 7.29 11.01 1.14
CA LYS A 105 7.75 12.41 1.21
C LYS A 105 8.67 12.74 0.03
N ILE A 106 9.65 11.88 -0.26
CA ILE A 106 10.59 12.08 -1.38
C ILE A 106 9.84 12.19 -2.72
N LEU A 107 8.90 11.26 -2.97
CA LEU A 107 8.12 11.26 -4.20
C LEU A 107 7.21 12.50 -4.31
N TYR A 108 6.56 12.88 -3.21
CA TYR A 108 5.71 14.07 -3.16
C TYR A 108 6.49 15.35 -3.47
N GLU A 109 7.63 15.55 -2.81
CA GLU A 109 8.47 16.73 -3.03
C GLU A 109 8.95 16.80 -4.49
N ARG A 110 9.37 15.66 -5.05
CA ARG A 110 9.84 15.58 -6.42
C ARG A 110 8.76 15.95 -7.44
N GLU A 111 7.59 15.33 -7.37
CA GLU A 111 6.54 15.48 -8.38
C GLU A 111 5.72 16.75 -8.18
N HIS A 112 5.36 17.08 -6.94
CA HIS A 112 4.43 18.17 -6.67
C HIS A 112 5.13 19.50 -6.44
N LEU A 113 6.26 19.53 -5.72
CA LEU A 113 6.99 20.77 -5.42
C LEU A 113 8.01 21.09 -6.52
N LYS A 114 8.87 20.13 -6.87
CA LYS A 114 9.96 20.34 -7.85
C LYS A 114 9.53 20.16 -9.30
N LYS A 115 8.33 19.62 -9.55
CA LYS A 115 7.78 19.36 -10.91
C LYS A 115 8.70 18.50 -11.78
N GLU A 116 9.48 17.62 -11.16
CA GLU A 116 10.37 16.72 -11.89
C GLU A 116 9.56 15.64 -12.63
N SER A 117 10.17 15.04 -13.65
CA SER A 117 9.52 14.01 -14.43
C SER A 117 9.19 12.77 -13.58
N PRO A 118 8.03 12.12 -13.83
CA PRO A 118 7.65 10.89 -13.14
C PRO A 118 8.71 9.81 -13.31
N ILE A 119 8.82 8.94 -12.30
CA ILE A 119 9.74 7.81 -12.32
C ILE A 119 9.00 6.61 -12.89
N TYR A 120 9.48 6.05 -14.01
CA TYR A 120 8.77 4.98 -14.73
C TYR A 120 9.37 3.60 -14.50
N THR A 121 10.60 3.50 -13.98
CA THR A 121 11.28 2.21 -13.79
C THR A 121 11.64 1.94 -12.33
N PHE A 122 11.61 0.66 -11.97
CA PHE A 122 11.97 0.21 -10.63
C PHE A 122 13.42 0.56 -10.28
N ASP A 123 14.37 0.34 -11.21
CA ASP A 123 15.78 0.63 -10.98
C ASP A 123 16.05 2.12 -10.75
N GLU A 124 15.36 2.99 -11.49
CA GLU A 124 15.42 4.44 -11.30
C GLU A 124 14.85 4.85 -9.95
N MET A 125 13.68 4.32 -9.57
CA MET A 125 13.07 4.56 -8.26
C MET A 125 13.98 4.10 -7.12
N ARG A 126 14.56 2.89 -7.23
CA ARG A 126 15.47 2.33 -6.23
C ARG A 126 16.70 3.21 -6.06
N ARG A 127 17.38 3.58 -7.14
CA ARG A 127 18.56 4.46 -7.10
C ARG A 127 18.27 5.82 -6.51
N LEU A 128 17.14 6.42 -6.87
CA LEU A 128 16.73 7.73 -6.37
C LEU A 128 16.48 7.69 -4.86
N LEU A 129 15.69 6.73 -4.40
CA LEU A 129 15.32 6.63 -2.99
C LEU A 129 16.51 6.27 -2.11
N GLN A 130 17.38 5.36 -2.55
CA GLN A 130 18.60 5.00 -1.83
C GLN A 130 19.66 6.10 -1.85
N GLY A 131 19.73 6.89 -2.93
CA GLY A 131 20.64 8.03 -3.02
C GLY A 131 20.22 9.22 -2.16
N ILE A 132 18.92 9.40 -1.93
CA ILE A 132 18.39 10.49 -1.08
C ILE A 132 18.39 10.07 0.39
N GLU A 133 18.06 8.82 0.68
CA GLU A 133 17.94 8.31 2.04
C GLU A 133 18.78 7.02 2.20
N PRO A 134 19.97 7.11 2.82
CA PRO A 134 20.86 5.97 3.03
C PRO A 134 20.24 4.84 3.85
N SER A 135 19.28 5.15 4.73
CA SER A 135 18.58 4.11 5.50
C SER A 135 17.73 3.16 4.63
N LEU A 136 17.56 3.45 3.34
CA LEU A 136 16.86 2.62 2.36
C LEU A 136 17.78 1.65 1.58
N GLU A 137 19.09 1.66 1.82
CA GLU A 137 20.08 0.89 1.04
C GLU A 137 19.75 -0.62 0.97
N ASP A 138 19.23 -1.21 2.06
CA ASP A 138 18.85 -2.63 2.13
C ASP A 138 17.34 -2.89 2.07
N PHE A 139 16.52 -1.84 2.08
CA PHE A 139 15.07 -1.97 2.24
C PHE A 139 14.41 -2.82 1.15
N PHE A 140 14.77 -2.57 -0.11
CA PHE A 140 14.20 -3.30 -1.24
C PHE A 140 14.62 -4.77 -1.27
N ASP A 141 15.83 -5.08 -0.81
CA ASP A 141 16.31 -6.46 -0.74
C ASP A 141 15.63 -7.20 0.42
N GLN A 142 15.43 -6.53 1.56
CA GLN A 142 14.62 -7.07 2.66
C GLN A 142 13.18 -7.33 2.22
N LEU A 143 12.58 -6.38 1.50
CA LEU A 143 11.23 -6.52 0.97
C LEU A 143 11.14 -7.72 0.01
N TYR A 144 12.12 -7.88 -0.87
CA TYR A 144 12.20 -9.00 -1.80
C TYR A 144 12.34 -10.34 -1.06
N LEU A 145 13.20 -10.41 -0.05
CA LEU A 145 13.41 -11.61 0.76
C LEU A 145 12.13 -11.99 1.54
N VAL A 146 11.42 -11.02 2.11
CA VAL A 146 10.14 -11.26 2.80
C VAL A 146 9.05 -11.72 1.83
N ALA A 147 9.01 -11.15 0.63
CA ALA A 147 8.04 -11.51 -0.40
C ALA A 147 8.29 -12.89 -1.03
N ARG A 148 9.51 -13.43 -0.87
CA ARG A 148 9.92 -14.73 -1.41
C ARG A 148 10.16 -15.71 -0.26
N PRO A 149 9.11 -16.42 0.23
CA PRO A 149 9.31 -17.40 1.29
C PRO A 149 10.34 -18.45 0.85
N SER A 150 11.38 -18.63 1.66
CA SER A 150 12.37 -19.70 1.51
C SER A 150 11.63 -21.03 1.33
N LYS A 151 11.97 -21.79 0.29
CA LYS A 151 11.43 -23.13 0.05
C LYS A 151 11.74 -24.08 1.20
#